data_AF-A0A151N5F5-F1
#
_entry.id   AF-A0A151N5F5-F1
#
_cell.length_a   1.000
_cell.length_b   1.000
_cell.length_c   1.000
_cell.angle_alpha   90.00
_cell.angle_beta   90.00
_cell.angle_gamma   90.00
#
_symmetry.space_group_name_H-M   'P 1'
#
loop_
_entity.id
_entity.type
_entity.pdbx_description
1 polymer ?
#
loop_
_entity_poly.entity_id
_entity_poly.type
_entity_poly.pdbx_seq_one_letter_code
_entity_poly.pdbx_strand_id
1 'polypeptide(L)'
;MDLQILEHRVRVLSVARRGLWLYTHPLLKLLFLPQRSRCKFFSLTETPEDYTIMLDEEGFKELPPSEFMQVVDSTWLVLNVLSNGRSSTSFQAAGVTKIAKSVIAPLAEHNVSVLMLSTYQTDFILVRENDLPVVIHTLAGEFDIYKEVNGESIPVNCDDVSNGFLKPKPAANPTVHPVQSPQNKFCILTVAPDTLPAIATTLMDVLFYSHSPPKEAAPGSQDFDSIAFFAFSLIEGYISIVMDAETQKKFPRNLLLTSSTGELWRMVRIGGQPLGFDECGIVAQIAEPLADADISAYYISTFNFDHALVPEEGICSVIEVLQKRQESGR
;
A
#
# COMPACT_ATOMS: atom_id res chain seq x y z
N MET A 1 -18.43 -13.49 1.24
CA MET A 1 -17.07 -13.36 0.66
C MET A 1 -16.12 -13.88 1.71
N ASP A 2 -14.90 -14.26 1.33
CA ASP A 2 -13.98 -14.87 2.29
C ASP A 2 -12.91 -13.84 2.65
N LEU A 3 -12.65 -13.66 3.94
CA LEU A 3 -11.56 -12.83 4.44
C LEU A 3 -10.46 -13.74 4.97
N GLN A 4 -9.25 -13.59 4.45
CA GLN A 4 -8.08 -14.33 4.91
C GLN A 4 -7.17 -13.43 5.75
N ILE A 5 -6.84 -13.89 6.95
CA ILE A 5 -5.76 -13.38 7.79
C ILE A 5 -4.51 -14.20 7.46
N LEU A 6 -3.56 -13.59 6.76
CA LEU A 6 -2.35 -14.28 6.30
C LEU A 6 -1.36 -14.50 7.45
N GLU A 7 -0.46 -15.47 7.28
CA GLU A 7 0.57 -15.83 8.28
C GLU A 7 1.77 -14.86 8.27
N HIS A 8 1.53 -13.56 8.11
CA HIS A 8 2.56 -12.52 8.07
C HIS A 8 2.42 -11.57 9.26
N ARG A 9 3.48 -11.47 10.06
CA ARG A 9 3.63 -10.45 11.11
C ARG A 9 4.61 -9.41 10.61
N VAL A 10 4.08 -8.25 10.23
CA VAL A 10 4.78 -7.22 9.46
C VAL A 10 5.23 -6.07 10.36
N ARG A 11 6.45 -5.60 10.12
CA ARG A 11 7.00 -4.36 10.66
C ARG A 11 6.98 -3.29 9.57
N VAL A 12 6.62 -2.08 9.95
CA VAL A 12 6.61 -0.91 9.06
C VAL A 12 7.72 0.02 9.49
N LEU A 13 8.56 0.44 8.56
CA LEU A 13 9.71 1.29 8.83
C LEU A 13 10.01 2.23 7.67
N SER A 14 10.75 3.29 7.97
CA SER A 14 11.24 4.28 7.03
C SER A 14 12.74 4.39 7.14
N VAL A 15 13.43 4.38 6.00
CA VAL A 15 14.86 4.67 5.90
C VAL A 15 15.02 6.02 5.21
N ALA A 16 15.60 6.97 5.94
CA ALA A 16 15.93 8.28 5.39
C ALA A 16 16.90 8.12 4.20
N ARG A 17 16.63 8.84 3.10
CA ARG A 17 17.41 8.77 1.86
C ARG A 17 18.93 8.92 2.08
N ARG A 18 19.34 9.82 2.97
CA ARG A 18 20.76 10.05 3.35
C ARG A 18 21.45 8.84 4.00
N GLY A 19 20.67 7.91 4.56
CA GLY A 19 21.14 6.69 5.20
C GLY A 19 21.02 5.44 4.33
N LEU A 20 20.48 5.54 3.11
CA LEU A 20 20.20 4.38 2.26
C LEU A 20 21.43 3.49 2.03
N TRP A 21 22.61 4.09 1.92
CA TRP A 21 23.89 3.38 1.72
C TRP A 21 24.17 2.35 2.82
N LEU A 22 23.75 2.62 4.07
CA LEU A 22 23.92 1.71 5.20
C LEU A 22 23.06 0.45 5.04
N TYR A 23 21.93 0.58 4.34
CA TYR A 23 20.94 -0.47 4.13
C TYR A 23 21.07 -1.16 2.77
N THR A 24 21.97 -0.73 1.90
CA THR A 24 22.14 -1.34 0.57
C THR A 24 22.40 -2.85 0.68
N HIS A 25 23.31 -3.30 1.54
CA HIS A 25 23.60 -4.73 1.69
C HIS A 25 22.35 -5.57 2.08
N PRO A 26 21.63 -5.28 3.18
CA PRO A 26 20.45 -6.06 3.52
C PRO A 26 19.30 -5.90 2.51
N LEU A 27 19.11 -4.71 1.90
CA LEU A 27 18.08 -4.52 0.89
C LEU A 27 18.36 -5.33 -0.39
N LEU A 28 19.60 -5.40 -0.86
CA LEU A 28 19.98 -6.25 -1.98
C LEU A 28 19.76 -7.74 -1.67
N LYS A 29 20.02 -8.16 -0.43
CA LYS A 29 19.72 -9.52 0.02
C LYS A 29 18.21 -9.82 -0.08
N LEU A 30 17.37 -8.93 0.44
CA LEU A 30 15.91 -9.07 0.44
C LEU A 30 15.32 -9.00 -0.99
N LEU A 31 15.86 -8.13 -1.84
CA LEU A 31 15.41 -7.95 -3.23
C LEU A 31 15.76 -9.14 -4.13
N PHE A 32 16.99 -9.65 -4.06
CA PHE A 32 17.54 -10.51 -5.11
C PHE A 32 17.97 -11.90 -4.64
N LEU A 33 18.07 -12.13 -3.33
CA LEU A 33 18.64 -13.37 -2.78
C LEU A 33 17.63 -14.07 -1.86
N PRO A 34 16.48 -14.55 -2.39
CA PRO A 34 15.43 -15.18 -1.58
C PRO A 34 15.91 -16.43 -0.82
N GLN A 35 16.98 -17.09 -1.28
CA GLN A 35 17.60 -18.23 -0.57
C GLN A 35 18.44 -17.83 0.65
N ARG A 36 18.71 -16.53 0.83
CA ARG A 36 19.57 -15.99 1.90
C ARG A 36 18.78 -15.39 3.07
N SER A 37 17.47 -15.33 2.96
CA SER A 37 16.57 -14.88 4.03
C SER A 37 15.34 -15.80 4.08
N ARG A 38 14.65 -15.83 5.21
CA ARG A 38 13.35 -16.51 5.34
C ARG A 38 12.17 -15.56 5.14
N CYS A 39 12.45 -14.31 4.80
CA CYS A 39 11.45 -13.29 4.47
C CYS A 39 10.54 -13.77 3.33
N LYS A 40 9.23 -13.74 3.58
CA LYS A 40 8.15 -14.05 2.64
C LYS A 40 7.29 -12.83 2.33
N PHE A 41 7.34 -11.78 3.15
CA PHE A 41 6.66 -10.52 2.91
C PHE A 41 7.69 -9.39 2.88
N PHE A 42 7.95 -8.83 1.70
CA PHE A 42 8.84 -7.68 1.53
C PHE A 42 8.23 -6.66 0.55
N SER A 43 8.12 -5.42 0.99
CA SER A 43 7.73 -4.27 0.17
C SER A 43 8.67 -3.10 0.46
N LEU A 44 9.16 -2.45 -0.58
CA LEU A 44 10.04 -1.29 -0.57
C LEU A 44 9.44 -0.23 -1.48
N THR A 45 9.08 0.92 -0.93
CA THR A 45 8.54 2.06 -1.67
C THR A 45 9.44 3.26 -1.49
N GLU A 46 10.07 3.72 -2.57
CA GLU A 46 10.77 4.99 -2.64
C GLU A 46 9.77 6.13 -2.79
N THR A 47 9.90 7.16 -1.95
CA THR A 47 9.22 8.46 -2.09
C THR A 47 10.25 9.60 -2.08
N PRO A 48 9.88 10.87 -2.33
CA PRO A 48 10.84 11.97 -2.22
C PRO A 48 11.48 12.07 -0.82
N GLU A 49 10.74 11.69 0.22
CA GLU A 49 11.14 11.84 1.62
C GLU A 49 12.00 10.68 2.11
N ASP A 50 11.62 9.44 1.77
CA ASP A 50 12.24 8.24 2.35
C ASP A 50 12.11 6.99 1.47
N TYR A 51 12.60 5.88 2.03
CA TYR A 51 12.29 4.54 1.59
C TYR A 51 11.43 3.88 2.66
N THR A 52 10.14 3.75 2.40
CA THR A 52 9.24 3.01 3.27
C THR A 52 9.39 1.52 3.00
N ILE A 53 9.49 0.72 4.06
CA ILE A 53 9.63 -0.73 3.98
C ILE A 53 8.56 -1.37 4.86
N MET A 54 7.81 -2.29 4.28
CA MET A 54 6.91 -3.19 5.00
C MET A 54 7.43 -4.60 4.82
N LEU A 55 7.86 -5.24 5.90
CA LEU A 55 8.46 -6.56 5.84
C LEU A 55 8.14 -7.42 7.06
N ASP A 56 8.13 -8.75 6.88
CA ASP A 56 7.90 -9.65 8.01
C ASP A 56 9.02 -9.65 9.06
N GLU A 57 8.77 -10.29 10.20
CA GLU A 57 9.74 -10.39 11.30
C GLU A 57 11.07 -11.07 10.91
N GLU A 58 11.09 -11.96 9.91
CA GLU A 58 12.32 -12.59 9.43
C GLU A 58 13.15 -11.62 8.59
N GLY A 59 12.51 -10.86 7.70
CA GLY A 59 13.16 -9.78 6.95
C GLY A 59 13.65 -8.66 7.86
N PHE A 60 12.88 -8.31 8.89
CA PHE A 60 13.24 -7.24 9.84
C PHE A 60 14.56 -7.51 10.57
N LYS A 61 14.88 -8.79 10.85
CA LYS A 61 16.15 -9.20 11.49
C LYS A 61 17.39 -8.87 10.65
N GLU A 62 17.23 -8.67 9.33
CA GLU A 62 18.33 -8.32 8.43
C GLU A 62 18.73 -6.84 8.51
N LEU A 63 17.88 -5.99 9.08
CA LEU A 63 18.06 -4.53 9.08
C LEU A 63 18.70 -4.06 10.39
N PRO A 64 19.92 -3.49 10.35
CA PRO A 64 20.56 -2.97 11.55
C PRO A 64 19.88 -1.67 12.02
N PRO A 65 19.70 -1.46 13.34
CA PRO A 65 19.21 -0.19 13.86
C PRO A 65 20.22 0.94 13.59
N SER A 66 19.72 2.12 13.24
CA SER A 66 20.53 3.32 13.07
C SER A 66 19.70 4.58 13.25
N GLU A 67 20.34 5.74 13.32
CA GLU A 67 19.68 7.06 13.32
C GLU A 67 18.91 7.39 12.04
N PHE A 68 19.14 6.63 10.95
CA PHE A 68 18.47 6.83 9.67
C PHE A 68 17.19 6.02 9.53
N MET A 69 16.89 5.13 10.47
CA MET A 69 15.74 4.24 10.40
C MET A 69 14.73 4.56 11.50
N GLN A 70 13.49 4.78 11.09
CA GLN A 70 12.33 4.91 11.97
C GLN A 70 11.50 3.63 11.86
N VAL A 71 11.04 3.10 12.99
CA VAL A 71 10.24 1.86 13.02
C VAL A 71 8.97 2.14 13.78
N VAL A 72 7.84 1.67 13.25
CA VAL A 72 6.57 1.71 13.96
C VAL A 72 6.58 0.65 15.06
N ASP A 73 6.16 1.04 16.26
CA ASP A 73 6.16 0.17 17.44
C ASP A 73 5.23 -1.04 17.30
N SER A 74 4.14 -0.87 16.56
CA SER A 74 3.14 -1.92 16.33
C SER A 74 3.62 -2.99 15.35
N THR A 75 3.18 -4.22 15.60
CA THR A 75 3.22 -5.31 14.62
C THR A 75 1.90 -5.34 13.88
N TRP A 76 1.96 -5.52 12.57
CA TRP A 76 0.81 -5.47 11.67
C TRP A 76 0.52 -6.85 11.11
N LEU A 77 -0.74 -7.24 11.10
CA LEU A 77 -1.25 -8.44 10.45
C LEU A 77 -1.78 -8.09 9.07
N VAL A 78 -1.68 -9.02 8.14
CA VAL A 78 -2.09 -8.81 6.75
C VAL A 78 -3.42 -9.51 6.50
N LEU A 79 -4.40 -8.75 6.04
CA LEU A 79 -5.69 -9.25 5.58
C LEU A 79 -5.74 -9.21 4.05
N ASN A 80 -6.42 -10.20 3.47
CA ASN A 80 -6.70 -10.28 2.04
C ASN A 80 -8.15 -10.71 1.82
N VAL A 81 -8.87 -10.02 0.93
CA VAL A 81 -10.26 -10.36 0.61
C VAL A 81 -10.31 -11.22 -0.64
N LEU A 82 -10.76 -12.46 -0.48
CA LEU A 82 -10.99 -13.36 -1.61
C LEU A 82 -12.42 -13.17 -2.13
N SER A 83 -12.51 -12.52 -3.29
CA SER A 83 -13.77 -12.44 -4.04
C SER A 83 -14.04 -13.78 -4.74
N ASN A 84 -14.79 -14.67 -4.08
CA ASN A 84 -15.39 -15.83 -4.75
C ASN A 84 -16.36 -15.30 -5.82
N GLY A 85 -15.98 -15.42 -7.10
CA GLY A 85 -16.60 -14.76 -8.27
C GLY A 85 -18.08 -15.06 -8.54
N ARG A 86 -18.97 -14.74 -7.60
CA ARG A 86 -20.42 -14.98 -7.66
C ARG A 86 -21.25 -13.76 -8.09
N SER A 87 -20.64 -12.69 -8.62
CA SER A 87 -21.38 -11.63 -9.33
C SER A 87 -20.82 -11.37 -10.72
N SER A 88 -21.32 -12.12 -11.69
CA SER A 88 -21.07 -11.92 -13.12
C SER A 88 -21.99 -10.83 -13.69
N THR A 89 -21.88 -9.59 -13.19
CA THR A 89 -22.58 -8.43 -13.77
C THR A 89 -21.62 -7.25 -13.87
N SER A 90 -21.25 -6.92 -15.12
CA SER A 90 -20.69 -5.66 -15.67
C SER A 90 -19.74 -4.82 -14.80
N PHE A 91 -18.52 -4.59 -15.31
CA PHE A 91 -17.61 -3.48 -14.99
C PHE A 91 -17.71 -2.94 -13.56
N GLN A 92 -17.36 -3.73 -12.55
CA GLN A 92 -17.16 -3.19 -11.21
C GLN A 92 -15.72 -2.65 -11.10
N ALA A 93 -15.57 -1.43 -10.58
CA ALA A 93 -14.29 -0.85 -10.21
C ALA A 93 -13.35 -1.88 -9.55
N ALA A 94 -12.07 -1.86 -9.88
CA ALA A 94 -11.03 -2.76 -9.37
C ALA A 94 -10.19 -2.12 -8.25
N GLY A 95 -9.50 -2.97 -7.48
CA GLY A 95 -8.64 -2.54 -6.38
C GLY A 95 -9.39 -2.26 -5.09
N VAL A 96 -8.89 -1.30 -4.31
CA VAL A 96 -9.42 -0.93 -2.98
C VAL A 96 -10.88 -0.49 -3.01
N THR A 97 -11.37 0.02 -4.15
CA THR A 97 -12.76 0.48 -4.26
C THR A 97 -13.79 -0.63 -4.16
N LYS A 98 -13.43 -1.88 -4.49
CA LYS A 98 -14.28 -3.06 -4.29
C LYS A 98 -14.59 -3.33 -2.82
N ILE A 99 -13.64 -3.05 -1.95
CA ILE A 99 -13.69 -3.35 -0.52
C ILE A 99 -13.98 -2.10 0.32
N ALA A 100 -14.22 -0.95 -0.32
CA ALA A 100 -14.44 0.32 0.35
C ALA A 100 -15.59 0.26 1.36
N LYS A 101 -16.74 -0.28 0.93
CA LYS A 101 -17.96 -0.32 1.75
C LYS A 101 -18.04 -1.52 2.69
N SER A 102 -17.44 -2.64 2.32
CA SER A 102 -17.53 -3.89 3.09
C SER A 102 -16.40 -4.08 4.09
N VAL A 103 -15.24 -3.43 3.89
CA VAL A 103 -14.09 -3.56 4.78
C VAL A 103 -13.57 -2.22 5.26
N ILE A 104 -13.22 -1.31 4.36
CA ILE A 104 -12.51 -0.07 4.74
C ILE A 104 -13.39 0.84 5.61
N ALA A 105 -14.64 1.08 5.23
CA ALA A 105 -15.55 1.92 5.98
C ALA A 105 -15.94 1.31 7.35
N PRO A 106 -16.36 0.03 7.45
CA PRO A 106 -16.63 -0.60 8.74
C PRO A 106 -15.44 -0.57 9.72
N LEU A 107 -14.21 -0.80 9.23
CA LEU A 107 -13.01 -0.70 10.07
C LEU A 107 -12.77 0.73 10.57
N ALA A 108 -12.96 1.72 9.70
CA ALA A 108 -12.84 3.12 10.09
C ALA A 108 -13.89 3.53 11.14
N GLU A 109 -15.15 3.12 10.98
CA GLU A 109 -16.25 3.39 11.93
C GLU A 109 -15.97 2.80 13.32
N HIS A 110 -15.26 1.68 13.38
CA HIS A 110 -14.86 1.01 14.62
C HIS A 110 -13.47 1.40 15.11
N ASN A 111 -12.90 2.50 14.58
CA ASN A 111 -11.61 3.08 14.97
C ASN A 111 -10.41 2.11 14.81
N VAL A 112 -10.45 1.26 13.78
CA VAL A 112 -9.32 0.44 13.38
C VAL A 112 -8.52 1.21 12.33
N SER A 113 -7.28 1.56 12.68
CA SER A 113 -6.35 2.18 11.73
C SER A 113 -5.78 1.10 10.80
N VAL A 114 -5.66 1.43 9.51
CA VAL A 114 -5.25 0.50 8.46
C VAL A 114 -4.15 1.12 7.62
N LEU A 115 -3.25 0.27 7.11
CA LEU A 115 -2.33 0.62 6.03
C LEU A 115 -2.69 -0.22 4.81
N MET A 116 -2.69 0.39 3.62
CA MET A 116 -2.99 -0.31 2.39
C MET A 116 -1.71 -0.61 1.61
N LEU A 117 -1.65 -1.81 1.04
CA LEU A 117 -0.61 -2.19 0.10
C LEU A 117 -1.24 -2.91 -1.09
N SER A 118 -1.68 -2.13 -2.07
CA SER A 118 -2.09 -2.67 -3.36
C SER A 118 -0.87 -3.09 -4.18
N THR A 119 -0.94 -4.30 -4.71
CA THR A 119 0.06 -4.90 -5.60
C THR A 119 -0.57 -5.22 -6.95
N TYR A 120 0.23 -5.68 -7.90
CA TYR A 120 -0.28 -6.22 -9.16
C TYR A 120 -1.24 -7.40 -8.95
N GLN A 121 -1.01 -8.22 -7.91
CA GLN A 121 -1.77 -9.45 -7.68
C GLN A 121 -3.04 -9.22 -6.87
N THR A 122 -2.96 -8.47 -5.77
CA THR A 122 -4.08 -8.24 -4.85
C THR A 122 -3.90 -6.97 -4.01
N ASP A 123 -4.92 -6.62 -3.24
CA ASP A 123 -4.91 -5.53 -2.26
C ASP A 123 -4.76 -6.09 -0.84
N PHE A 124 -3.62 -5.79 -0.20
CA PHE A 124 -3.39 -6.14 1.19
C PHE A 124 -3.85 -5.01 2.12
N ILE A 125 -4.53 -5.39 3.20
CA ILE A 125 -4.98 -4.48 4.25
C ILE A 125 -4.24 -4.85 5.52
N LEU A 126 -3.40 -3.96 6.01
CA LEU A 126 -2.61 -4.18 7.22
C LEU A 126 -3.36 -3.56 8.40
N VAL A 127 -3.57 -4.36 9.45
CA VAL A 127 -4.18 -3.94 10.72
C VAL A 127 -3.22 -4.23 11.86
N ARG A 128 -3.26 -3.46 12.95
CA ARG A 128 -2.43 -3.77 14.11
C ARG A 128 -2.88 -5.08 14.75
N GLU A 129 -1.92 -5.89 15.23
CA GLU A 129 -2.21 -7.17 15.88
C GLU A 129 -3.16 -7.02 17.08
N ASN A 130 -3.04 -5.93 17.83
CA ASN A 130 -3.91 -5.62 18.97
C ASN A 130 -5.37 -5.31 18.57
N ASP A 131 -5.60 -4.88 17.32
CA ASP A 131 -6.93 -4.53 16.81
C ASP A 131 -7.64 -5.75 16.17
N LEU A 132 -6.97 -6.91 16.08
CA LEU A 132 -7.52 -8.12 15.46
C LEU A 132 -8.88 -8.56 16.04
N PRO A 133 -9.12 -8.54 17.36
CA PRO A 133 -10.43 -8.89 17.90
C PRO A 133 -11.56 -7.99 17.40
N VAL A 134 -11.28 -6.68 17.27
CA VAL A 134 -12.23 -5.70 16.71
C VAL A 134 -12.46 -6.00 15.23
N VAL A 135 -11.40 -6.24 14.46
CA VAL A 135 -11.48 -6.60 13.04
C VAL A 135 -12.37 -7.82 12.82
N ILE A 136 -12.14 -8.90 13.57
CA ILE A 136 -12.94 -10.13 13.46
C ILE A 136 -14.41 -9.83 13.78
N HIS A 137 -14.68 -9.13 14.88
CA HIS A 137 -16.03 -8.79 15.27
C HIS A 137 -16.76 -7.90 14.24
N THR A 138 -16.07 -6.89 13.72
CA THR A 138 -16.61 -5.95 12.74
C THR A 138 -16.94 -6.64 11.41
N LEU A 139 -16.10 -7.58 10.95
CA LEU A 139 -16.23 -8.16 9.61
C LEU A 139 -16.94 -9.52 9.58
N ALA A 140 -17.11 -10.20 10.72
CA ALA A 140 -17.76 -11.51 10.80
C ALA A 140 -19.23 -11.52 10.33
N GLY A 141 -19.90 -10.36 10.31
CA GLY A 141 -21.26 -10.24 9.79
C GLY A 141 -21.37 -10.38 8.27
N GLU A 142 -20.31 -10.06 7.53
CA GLU A 142 -20.30 -10.06 6.06
C GLU A 142 -19.34 -11.10 5.44
N PHE A 143 -18.35 -11.57 6.21
CA PHE A 143 -17.28 -12.43 5.74
C PHE A 143 -17.17 -13.73 6.53
N ASP A 144 -16.93 -14.83 5.81
CA ASP A 144 -16.38 -16.04 6.40
C ASP A 144 -14.87 -15.81 6.61
N ILE A 145 -14.44 -15.76 7.87
CA ILE A 145 -13.05 -15.39 8.23
C ILE A 145 -12.20 -16.65 8.39
N TYR A 146 -11.11 -16.69 7.65
CA TYR A 146 -10.09 -17.75 7.72
C TYR A 146 -8.76 -17.18 8.16
N LYS A 147 -8.00 -17.96 8.91
CA LYS A 147 -6.62 -17.67 9.29
C LYS A 147 -5.70 -18.69 8.66
N GLU A 148 -4.66 -18.21 8.00
CA GLU A 148 -3.62 -19.08 7.47
C GLU A 148 -2.68 -19.54 8.59
N VAL A 149 -2.45 -20.85 8.67
CA VAL A 149 -1.52 -21.48 9.60
C VAL A 149 -0.75 -22.56 8.85
N ASN A 150 0.56 -22.41 8.72
CA ASN A 150 1.42 -23.30 7.93
C ASN A 150 0.94 -23.48 6.47
N GLY A 151 0.35 -22.44 5.86
CA GLY A 151 -0.20 -22.50 4.50
C GLY A 151 -1.60 -23.11 4.38
N GLU A 152 -2.24 -23.52 5.48
CA GLU A 152 -3.61 -24.02 5.48
C GLU A 152 -4.59 -22.95 5.98
N SER A 153 -5.73 -22.81 5.29
CA SER A 153 -6.81 -21.91 5.69
C SER A 153 -7.70 -22.55 6.75
N ILE A 154 -7.64 -22.05 7.98
CA ILE A 154 -8.42 -22.55 9.11
C ILE A 154 -9.54 -21.54 9.43
N PRO A 155 -10.81 -21.96 9.55
CA PRO A 155 -11.89 -21.05 9.91
C PRO A 155 -11.70 -20.49 11.33
N VAL A 156 -11.96 -19.19 11.50
CA VAL A 156 -11.89 -18.51 12.80
C VAL A 156 -13.21 -18.69 13.53
N ASN A 157 -13.15 -19.15 14.79
CA ASN A 157 -14.34 -19.20 15.63
C ASN A 157 -14.66 -17.81 16.19
N CYS A 158 -15.71 -17.17 15.68
CA CYS A 158 -16.11 -15.82 16.08
C CYS A 158 -16.76 -15.76 17.48
N ASP A 159 -17.25 -16.88 18.03
CA ASP A 159 -17.97 -16.93 19.31
C ASP A 159 -17.04 -16.80 20.55
N ASP A 160 -15.74 -17.10 20.40
CA ASP A 160 -14.76 -17.11 21.49
C ASP A 160 -13.94 -15.79 21.60
N VAL A 161 -14.13 -14.85 20.66
CA VAL A 161 -13.34 -13.62 20.61
C VAL A 161 -14.05 -12.52 21.39
N SER A 162 -13.45 -12.04 22.49
CA SER A 162 -13.95 -10.84 23.15
C SER A 162 -13.98 -9.69 22.13
N ASN A 163 -15.06 -8.92 22.09
CA ASN A 163 -15.29 -7.88 21.07
C ASN A 163 -14.18 -6.81 20.94
N GLY A 164 -13.21 -6.76 21.85
CA GLY A 164 -11.97 -5.98 21.71
C GLY A 164 -12.17 -4.47 21.76
N PHE A 165 -13.41 -3.99 21.82
CA PHE A 165 -13.74 -2.58 21.88
C PHE A 165 -13.15 -1.96 23.15
N LEU A 166 -12.10 -1.16 22.97
CA LEU A 166 -11.66 -0.23 24.00
C LEU A 166 -12.74 0.85 24.16
N LYS A 167 -12.88 1.41 25.37
CA LYS A 167 -13.77 2.56 25.64
C LYS A 167 -13.55 3.62 24.57
N PRO A 168 -14.61 4.29 24.08
CA PRO A 168 -14.48 5.24 22.98
C PRO A 168 -13.42 6.29 23.34
N LYS A 169 -12.28 6.25 22.64
CA LYS A 169 -11.45 7.44 22.50
C LYS A 169 -12.37 8.48 21.87
N PRO A 170 -12.40 9.75 22.35
CA PRO A 170 -13.15 10.78 21.64
C PRO A 170 -12.69 10.73 20.19
N ALA A 171 -13.61 10.42 19.29
CA ALA A 171 -13.32 10.37 17.86
C ALA A 171 -12.70 11.72 17.53
N ALA A 172 -11.41 11.73 17.21
CA ALA A 172 -10.83 12.90 16.57
C ALA A 172 -11.67 13.07 15.30
N ASN A 173 -12.28 14.25 15.13
CA ASN A 173 -13.03 14.51 13.92
C ASN A 173 -12.13 14.16 12.72
N PRO A 174 -12.59 13.32 11.77
CA PRO A 174 -11.78 12.92 10.63
C PRO A 174 -11.26 14.18 9.96
N THR A 175 -9.93 14.35 9.94
CA THR A 175 -9.35 15.53 9.31
C THR A 175 -9.40 15.28 7.81
N VAL A 176 -10.04 16.16 7.04
CA VAL A 176 -10.01 16.01 5.59
C VAL A 176 -8.61 16.38 5.11
N HIS A 177 -7.89 15.40 4.58
CA HIS A 177 -6.51 15.58 4.16
C HIS A 177 -6.43 16.27 2.79
N PRO A 178 -5.47 17.20 2.58
CA PRO A 178 -5.24 17.77 1.27
C PRO A 178 -4.74 16.69 0.31
N VAL A 179 -5.07 16.84 -0.98
CA VAL A 179 -4.66 15.91 -2.03
C VAL A 179 -3.85 16.65 -3.09
N GLN A 180 -2.88 15.97 -3.68
CA GLN A 180 -2.02 16.48 -4.75
C GLN A 180 -1.94 15.45 -5.87
N SER A 181 -1.98 15.87 -7.13
CA SER A 181 -1.86 14.95 -8.27
C SER A 181 -0.68 15.32 -9.16
N PRO A 182 0.48 14.65 -9.03
CA PRO A 182 1.61 14.85 -9.92
C PRO A 182 1.26 14.38 -11.35
N GLN A 183 1.96 14.91 -12.36
CA GLN A 183 1.66 14.59 -13.77
C GLN A 183 2.26 13.27 -14.26
N ASN A 184 3.06 12.59 -13.42
CA ASN A 184 3.59 11.26 -13.71
C ASN A 184 2.49 10.31 -14.18
N LYS A 185 2.87 9.45 -15.12
CA LYS A 185 2.05 8.34 -15.57
C LYS A 185 2.70 7.06 -15.05
N PHE A 186 2.01 6.33 -14.19
CA PHE A 186 2.52 5.13 -13.55
C PHE A 186 2.05 3.88 -14.28
N CYS A 187 2.92 2.88 -14.29
CA CYS A 187 2.62 1.52 -14.72
C CYS A 187 2.65 0.60 -13.51
N ILE A 188 1.71 -0.34 -13.44
CA ILE A 188 1.67 -1.41 -12.44
C ILE A 188 2.05 -2.70 -13.16
N LEU A 189 3.16 -3.30 -12.75
CA LEU A 189 3.87 -4.32 -13.50
C LEU A 189 4.16 -5.53 -12.62
N THR A 190 4.34 -6.69 -13.24
CA THR A 190 4.89 -7.88 -12.61
C THR A 190 6.07 -8.43 -13.41
N VAL A 191 6.88 -9.25 -12.76
CA VAL A 191 8.09 -9.86 -13.34
C VAL A 191 8.11 -11.32 -12.90
N ALA A 192 8.40 -12.23 -13.82
CA ALA A 192 8.57 -13.63 -13.46
C ALA A 192 9.84 -13.77 -12.57
N PRO A 193 9.79 -14.46 -11.42
CA PRO A 193 10.91 -14.48 -10.47
C PRO A 193 12.25 -14.96 -11.04
N ASP A 194 12.20 -15.87 -12.03
CA ASP A 194 13.37 -16.36 -12.78
C ASP A 194 14.01 -15.30 -13.68
N THR A 195 13.24 -14.29 -14.10
CA THR A 195 13.72 -13.16 -14.92
C THR A 195 14.17 -11.95 -14.10
N LEU A 196 13.93 -11.92 -12.79
CA LEU A 196 14.37 -10.84 -11.91
C LEU A 196 15.89 -10.55 -12.00
N PRO A 197 16.79 -11.55 -12.07
CA PRO A 197 18.22 -11.30 -12.25
C PRO A 197 18.56 -10.52 -13.52
N ALA A 198 17.77 -10.66 -14.58
CA ALA A 198 18.00 -9.98 -15.86
C ALA A 198 17.69 -8.47 -15.80
N ILE A 199 16.90 -8.03 -14.82
CA ILE A 199 16.61 -6.60 -14.57
C ILE A 199 17.33 -6.04 -13.35
N ALA A 200 18.10 -6.86 -12.63
CA ALA A 200 18.64 -6.50 -11.32
C ALA A 200 19.53 -5.25 -11.36
N THR A 201 20.39 -5.10 -12.37
CA THR A 201 21.27 -3.93 -12.49
C THR A 201 20.50 -2.65 -12.73
N THR A 202 19.50 -2.66 -13.63
CA THR A 202 18.62 -1.50 -13.85
C THR A 202 17.79 -1.20 -12.61
N LEU A 203 17.25 -2.23 -11.94
CA LEU A 203 16.49 -2.06 -10.71
C LEU A 203 17.34 -1.45 -9.59
N MET A 204 18.60 -1.88 -9.46
CA MET A 204 19.54 -1.30 -8.51
C MET A 204 19.85 0.16 -8.84
N ASP A 205 20.11 0.46 -10.11
CA ASP A 205 20.37 1.83 -10.58
C ASP A 205 19.19 2.76 -10.26
N VAL A 206 17.95 2.31 -10.51
CA VAL A 206 16.74 3.07 -10.21
C VAL A 206 16.55 3.27 -8.70
N LEU A 207 16.60 2.22 -7.90
CA LEU A 207 16.30 2.30 -6.46
C LEU A 207 17.38 3.00 -5.64
N PHE A 208 18.66 2.80 -5.96
CA PHE A 208 19.76 3.19 -5.07
C PHE A 208 20.63 4.33 -5.60
N TYR A 209 20.65 4.57 -6.92
CA TYR A 209 21.62 5.48 -7.55
C TYR A 209 20.97 6.62 -8.34
N SER A 210 19.71 6.46 -8.77
CA SER A 210 18.93 7.50 -9.43
C SER A 210 18.41 8.50 -8.40
N HIS A 211 19.24 9.47 -8.03
CA HIS A 211 18.79 10.52 -7.13
C HIS A 211 17.81 11.45 -7.83
N SER A 212 16.62 11.58 -7.23
CA SER A 212 15.73 12.69 -7.50
C SER A 212 16.28 13.92 -6.78
N PRO A 213 16.68 15.00 -7.47
CA PRO A 213 17.07 16.22 -6.77
C PRO A 213 15.86 16.69 -5.97
N PRO A 214 16.02 17.13 -4.72
CA PRO A 214 14.96 17.85 -4.05
C PRO A 214 14.70 19.10 -4.87
N LYS A 215 13.54 19.19 -5.54
CA LYS A 215 13.01 20.50 -5.90
C LYS A 215 12.78 21.18 -4.56
N GLU A 216 13.67 22.11 -4.19
CA GLU A 216 13.39 23.09 -3.15
C GLU A 216 12.06 23.73 -3.52
N ALA A 217 10.99 23.30 -2.87
CA ALA A 217 9.69 23.92 -3.06
C ALA A 217 9.83 25.33 -2.49
N ALA A 218 9.93 26.32 -3.39
CA ALA A 218 9.62 27.69 -3.02
C ALA A 218 8.22 27.68 -2.39
N PRO A 219 8.00 28.35 -1.26
CA PRO A 219 6.71 28.35 -0.59
C PRO A 219 5.69 29.03 -1.53
N GLY A 220 4.88 28.21 -2.23
CA GLY A 220 3.82 28.68 -3.13
C GLY A 220 3.76 28.05 -4.53
N SER A 221 4.73 27.22 -4.97
CA SER A 221 4.59 26.50 -6.24
C SER A 221 3.83 25.19 -6.04
N GLN A 222 2.53 25.17 -6.35
CA GLN A 222 1.67 23.98 -6.30
C GLN A 222 1.92 22.99 -7.46
N ASP A 223 2.81 23.30 -8.40
CA ASP A 223 3.08 22.47 -9.57
C ASP A 223 4.27 21.52 -9.36
N PHE A 224 4.00 20.36 -8.75
CA PHE A 224 4.88 19.21 -8.93
C PHE A 224 4.60 18.58 -10.30
N ASP A 225 5.35 19.00 -11.33
CA ASP A 225 5.30 18.33 -12.66
C ASP A 225 5.50 16.81 -12.52
N SER A 226 6.38 16.40 -11.60
CA SER A 226 6.61 14.99 -11.30
C SER A 226 7.04 14.75 -9.86
N ILE A 227 6.79 13.52 -9.38
CA ILE A 227 7.18 12.96 -8.09
C ILE A 227 8.11 11.75 -8.32
N ALA A 228 9.06 11.59 -7.41
CA ALA A 228 9.85 10.37 -7.28
C ALA A 228 9.01 9.31 -6.55
N PHE A 229 8.52 8.31 -7.28
CA PHE A 229 7.78 7.21 -6.68
C PHE A 229 8.09 5.90 -7.39
N PHE A 230 8.57 4.92 -6.63
CA PHE A 230 8.85 3.57 -7.11
C PHE A 230 8.52 2.56 -6.02
N ALA A 231 7.59 1.65 -6.26
CA ALA A 231 7.25 0.58 -5.33
C ALA A 231 7.71 -0.76 -5.91
N PHE A 232 8.39 -1.56 -5.09
CA PHE A 232 8.73 -2.95 -5.37
C PHE A 232 8.21 -3.80 -4.22
N SER A 233 7.57 -4.92 -4.53
CA SER A 233 7.22 -5.93 -3.54
C SER A 233 7.55 -7.32 -4.05
N LEU A 234 8.02 -8.17 -3.13
CA LEU A 234 8.21 -9.60 -3.27
C LEU A 234 7.45 -10.24 -2.10
N ILE A 235 6.23 -10.69 -2.37
CA ILE A 235 5.32 -11.25 -1.35
C ILE A 235 4.92 -12.64 -1.82
N GLU A 236 5.23 -13.65 -1.02
CA GLU A 236 4.96 -15.07 -1.32
C GLU A 236 5.51 -15.55 -2.67
N GLY A 237 6.63 -14.96 -3.11
CA GLY A 237 7.26 -15.27 -4.39
C GLY A 237 6.68 -14.50 -5.58
N TYR A 238 5.62 -13.70 -5.38
CA TYR A 238 5.06 -12.83 -6.42
C TYR A 238 5.73 -11.47 -6.38
N ILE A 239 6.12 -10.98 -7.56
CA ILE A 239 6.73 -9.67 -7.73
C ILE A 239 5.69 -8.69 -8.25
N SER A 240 5.63 -7.52 -7.63
CA SER A 240 4.84 -6.38 -8.10
C SER A 240 5.69 -5.12 -8.09
N ILE A 241 5.63 -4.35 -9.17
CA ILE A 241 6.39 -3.12 -9.35
C ILE A 241 5.46 -2.00 -9.81
N VAL A 242 5.47 -0.87 -9.10
CA VAL A 242 4.87 0.38 -9.56
C VAL A 242 5.98 1.36 -9.88
N MET A 243 6.01 1.88 -11.10
CA MET A 243 7.02 2.84 -11.51
C MET A 243 6.46 3.82 -12.55
N ASP A 244 7.14 4.96 -12.71
CA ASP A 244 6.85 5.91 -13.77
C ASP A 244 7.12 5.31 -15.17
N ALA A 245 6.28 5.64 -16.15
CA ALA A 245 6.35 5.14 -17.52
C ALA A 245 7.66 5.55 -18.23
N GLU A 246 8.26 6.69 -17.90
CA GLU A 246 9.58 7.08 -18.40
C GLU A 246 10.68 6.21 -17.77
N THR A 247 10.53 5.84 -16.49
CA THR A 247 11.47 4.93 -15.82
C THR A 247 11.40 3.52 -16.40
N GLN A 248 10.20 3.05 -16.78
CA GLN A 248 10.01 1.76 -17.46
C GLN A 248 10.85 1.64 -18.73
N LYS A 249 11.09 2.73 -19.47
CA LYS A 249 11.89 2.72 -20.71
C LYS A 249 13.36 2.36 -20.48
N LYS A 250 13.87 2.46 -19.24
CA LYS A 250 15.24 2.05 -18.86
C LYS A 250 15.39 0.53 -18.76
N PHE A 251 14.29 -0.20 -18.59
CA PHE A 251 14.30 -1.65 -18.42
C PHE A 251 14.35 -2.38 -19.77
N PRO A 252 14.94 -3.60 -19.81
CA PRO A 252 14.88 -4.44 -21.00
C PRO A 252 13.44 -4.73 -21.41
N ARG A 253 13.19 -4.70 -22.73
CA ARG A 253 11.85 -4.99 -23.30
C ARG A 253 11.45 -6.45 -23.04
N ASN A 254 10.14 -6.69 -22.95
CA ASN A 254 9.52 -8.02 -22.83
C ASN A 254 9.80 -8.78 -21.51
N LEU A 255 10.42 -8.16 -20.50
CA LEU A 255 10.58 -8.76 -19.17
C LEU A 255 9.54 -8.26 -18.17
N LEU A 256 9.09 -7.02 -18.32
CA LEU A 256 8.05 -6.43 -17.48
C LEU A 256 6.68 -6.73 -18.09
N LEU A 257 5.82 -7.39 -17.31
CA LEU A 257 4.48 -7.80 -17.72
C LEU A 257 3.44 -6.83 -17.13
N THR A 258 2.39 -6.56 -17.89
CA THR A 258 1.24 -5.74 -17.45
C THR A 258 -0.07 -6.38 -17.93
N SER A 259 -1.17 -6.13 -17.23
CA SER A 259 -2.49 -6.69 -17.51
C SER A 259 -3.10 -6.17 -18.81
N SER A 260 -2.71 -4.98 -19.24
CA SER A 260 -3.40 -4.19 -20.26
C SER A 260 -2.40 -3.34 -21.03
N THR A 261 -2.45 -3.44 -22.36
CA THR A 261 -1.58 -2.66 -23.23
C THR A 261 -2.02 -1.20 -23.24
N GLY A 262 -1.22 -0.32 -22.64
CA GLY A 262 -1.44 1.13 -22.65
C GLY A 262 -2.22 1.69 -21.45
N GLU A 263 -2.62 0.86 -20.48
CA GLU A 263 -3.23 1.37 -19.25
C GLU A 263 -2.17 2.03 -18.37
N LEU A 264 -2.37 3.31 -18.12
CA LEU A 264 -1.52 4.14 -17.29
C LEU A 264 -2.34 4.73 -16.15
N TRP A 265 -1.67 4.95 -15.04
CA TRP A 265 -2.30 5.38 -13.79
C TRP A 265 -1.79 6.75 -13.40
N ARG A 266 -2.69 7.60 -12.90
CA ARG A 266 -2.36 8.88 -12.28
C ARG A 266 -2.42 8.74 -10.77
N MET A 267 -1.47 9.37 -10.10
CA MET A 267 -1.41 9.38 -8.65
C MET A 267 -2.22 10.53 -8.08
N VAL A 268 -2.89 10.25 -6.97
CA VAL A 268 -3.39 11.21 -6.00
C VAL A 268 -2.67 10.91 -4.68
N ARG A 269 -1.74 11.81 -4.33
CA ARG A 269 -1.03 11.79 -3.05
C ARG A 269 -1.90 12.46 -1.98
N ILE A 270 -2.03 11.82 -0.82
CA ILE A 270 -2.91 12.24 0.26
C ILE A 270 -2.08 12.58 1.51
N GLY A 271 -2.38 13.71 2.12
CA GLY A 271 -1.73 14.22 3.33
C GLY A 271 -0.87 15.45 3.06
N GLY A 272 -1.03 16.48 3.89
CA GLY A 272 -0.20 17.70 3.86
C GLY A 272 0.95 17.68 4.87
N GLN A 273 0.88 16.74 5.81
CA GLN A 273 1.85 16.44 6.84
C GLN A 273 1.87 14.91 7.02
N PRO A 274 2.90 14.33 7.66
CA PRO A 274 2.92 12.91 7.97
C PRO A 274 1.64 12.47 8.67
N LEU A 275 0.94 11.48 8.09
CA LEU A 275 -0.37 11.00 8.54
C LEU A 275 -0.27 10.23 9.88
N GLY A 276 0.89 9.63 10.15
CA GLY A 276 1.06 8.72 11.28
C GLY A 276 0.29 7.41 11.10
N PHE A 277 0.08 6.69 12.21
CA PHE A 277 -0.43 5.31 12.20
C PHE A 277 -1.62 5.08 13.13
N ASP A 278 -2.18 6.16 13.69
CA ASP A 278 -3.30 6.11 14.64
C ASP A 278 -4.59 6.70 14.07
N GLU A 279 -4.48 7.59 13.08
CA GLU A 279 -5.66 8.18 12.45
C GLU A 279 -6.40 7.10 11.64
N CYS A 280 -7.73 7.11 11.76
CA CYS A 280 -8.63 6.16 11.12
C CYS A 280 -9.44 6.88 10.04
N GLY A 281 -9.92 6.15 9.04
CA GLY A 281 -10.80 6.69 8.01
C GLY A 281 -10.11 7.47 6.89
N ILE A 282 -8.78 7.61 6.90
CA ILE A 282 -8.04 8.26 5.79
C ILE A 282 -8.28 7.51 4.47
N VAL A 283 -8.18 6.18 4.48
CA VAL A 283 -8.43 5.36 3.28
C VAL A 283 -9.91 5.42 2.91
N ALA A 284 -10.82 5.35 3.88
CA ALA A 284 -12.27 5.45 3.65
C ALA A 284 -12.66 6.78 2.97
N GLN A 285 -12.02 7.88 3.37
CA GLN A 285 -12.30 9.22 2.83
C GLN A 285 -12.04 9.30 1.31
N ILE A 286 -11.14 8.45 0.79
CA ILE A 286 -10.75 8.37 -0.62
C ILE A 286 -11.46 7.21 -1.34
N ALA A 287 -11.52 6.03 -0.73
CA ALA A 287 -12.02 4.83 -1.36
C ALA A 287 -13.55 4.85 -1.55
N GLU A 288 -14.32 5.40 -0.59
CA GLU A 288 -15.78 5.44 -0.72
C GLU A 288 -16.27 6.33 -1.88
N PRO A 289 -15.80 7.60 -2.05
CA PRO A 289 -16.26 8.42 -3.17
C PRO A 289 -15.89 7.84 -4.52
N LEU A 290 -14.72 7.19 -4.60
CA LEU A 290 -14.29 6.50 -5.80
C LEU A 290 -15.16 5.26 -6.06
N ALA A 291 -15.55 4.52 -5.02
CA ALA A 291 -16.50 3.42 -5.15
C ALA A 291 -17.90 3.89 -5.55
N ASP A 292 -18.39 5.02 -5.03
CA ASP A 292 -19.67 5.62 -5.42
C ASP A 292 -19.66 6.11 -6.88
N ALA A 293 -18.49 6.52 -7.38
CA ALA A 293 -18.28 6.91 -8.77
C ALA A 293 -17.86 5.74 -9.69
N ASP A 294 -17.77 4.51 -9.16
CA ASP A 294 -17.32 3.30 -9.86
C ASP A 294 -15.94 3.46 -10.53
N ILE A 295 -15.00 4.10 -9.83
CA ILE A 295 -13.63 4.34 -10.28
C ILE A 295 -12.69 3.33 -9.63
N SER A 296 -11.93 2.59 -10.44
CA SER A 296 -10.88 1.68 -9.95
C SER A 296 -9.76 2.45 -9.26
N ALA A 297 -9.21 1.91 -8.17
CA ALA A 297 -8.03 2.51 -7.54
C ALA A 297 -7.12 1.45 -6.88
N TYR A 298 -5.82 1.54 -7.12
CA TYR A 298 -4.81 0.92 -6.26
C TYR A 298 -4.44 1.91 -5.16
N TYR A 299 -4.08 1.42 -3.98
CA TYR A 299 -3.77 2.26 -2.83
C TYR A 299 -2.51 1.76 -2.12
N ILE A 300 -1.52 2.65 -1.99
CA ILE A 300 -0.25 2.34 -1.33
C ILE A 300 -0.02 3.38 -0.23
N SER A 301 -0.08 2.92 1.01
CA SER A 301 0.35 3.66 2.18
C SER A 301 1.87 3.61 2.29
N THR A 302 2.50 4.75 2.50
CA THR A 302 3.91 4.85 2.89
C THR A 302 4.02 5.31 4.33
N PHE A 303 5.24 5.47 4.84
CA PHE A 303 5.45 5.83 6.24
C PHE A 303 4.84 7.20 6.60
N ASN A 304 4.76 8.11 5.63
CA ASN A 304 4.30 9.47 5.86
C ASN A 304 3.00 9.81 5.12
N PHE A 305 2.73 9.20 3.96
CA PHE A 305 1.66 9.63 3.07
C PHE A 305 0.95 8.43 2.43
N ASP A 306 -0.28 8.68 2.00
CA ASP A 306 -1.05 7.72 1.25
C ASP A 306 -1.06 8.08 -0.23
N HIS A 307 -1.16 7.06 -1.10
CA HIS A 307 -1.11 7.24 -2.55
C HIS A 307 -2.17 6.38 -3.21
N ALA A 308 -3.17 7.03 -3.82
CA ALA A 308 -4.15 6.36 -4.67
C ALA A 308 -3.72 6.46 -6.14
N LEU A 309 -3.69 5.35 -6.86
CA LEU A 309 -3.46 5.29 -8.30
C LEU A 309 -4.79 5.01 -8.98
N VAL A 310 -5.22 5.93 -9.83
CA VAL A 310 -6.50 5.87 -10.58
C VAL A 310 -6.23 5.89 -12.10
N PRO A 311 -7.16 5.41 -12.95
CA PRO A 311 -6.96 5.42 -14.40
C PRO A 311 -6.68 6.84 -14.92
N GLU A 312 -5.74 6.99 -15.85
CA GLU A 312 -5.33 8.33 -16.31
C GLU A 312 -6.48 9.15 -16.93
N GLU A 313 -7.39 8.47 -17.62
CA GLU A 313 -8.54 9.10 -18.29
C GLU A 313 -9.54 9.68 -17.30
N GLY A 314 -9.58 9.15 -16.07
CA GLY A 314 -10.53 9.54 -15.02
C GLY A 314 -10.02 10.59 -14.04
N ILE A 315 -8.77 11.06 -14.17
CA ILE A 315 -8.13 11.88 -13.12
C ILE A 315 -8.88 13.18 -12.81
N CYS A 316 -9.42 13.87 -13.83
CA CYS A 316 -10.18 15.12 -13.59
C CYS A 316 -11.43 14.85 -12.75
N SER A 317 -12.18 13.79 -13.07
CA SER A 317 -13.35 13.35 -12.30
C SER A 317 -12.99 13.02 -10.86
N VAL A 318 -11.87 12.30 -10.66
CA VAL A 318 -11.36 11.96 -9.33
C VAL A 318 -11.06 13.21 -8.50
N ILE A 319 -10.36 14.18 -9.08
CA ILE A 319 -10.02 15.43 -8.38
C ILE A 319 -11.28 16.22 -8.02
N GLU A 320 -12.26 16.33 -8.92
CA GLU A 320 -13.53 16.98 -8.63
C GLU A 320 -14.29 16.30 -7.48
N VAL A 321 -14.35 14.96 -7.47
CA VAL A 321 -15.01 14.19 -6.42
C VAL A 321 -14.34 14.41 -5.06
N LEU A 322 -13.00 14.41 -5.01
CA LEU A 322 -12.24 14.59 -3.78
C LEU A 322 -12.27 16.05 -3.27
N GLN A 323 -12.24 17.04 -4.18
CA GLN A 323 -12.33 18.46 -3.84
C GLN A 323 -13.71 18.85 -3.28
N LYS A 324 -14.81 18.33 -3.84
CA LYS A 324 -16.17 18.57 -3.30
C LYS A 324 -16.29 18.15 -1.83
N ARG A 325 -15.60 17.08 -1.41
CA ARG A 325 -15.53 16.67 0.01
C ARG A 325 -14.69 17.62 0.85
N GLN A 326 -13.55 18.11 0.35
CA GLN A 326 -12.74 19.11 1.04
C GLN A 326 -13.50 20.41 1.31
N GLU A 327 -14.39 20.81 0.40
CA GLU A 327 -15.26 21.97 0.59
C GLU A 327 -16.42 21.71 1.54
N SER A 328 -16.99 20.50 1.52
CA SER A 328 -18.12 20.11 2.40
C SER A 328 -17.71 19.85 3.85
N GLY A 329 -16.42 19.59 4.10
CA GLY A 329 -15.85 19.35 5.43
C GLY A 329 -15.25 20.59 6.11
N ARG A 330 -15.35 21.78 5.49
CA ARG A 330 -14.97 23.08 6.09
C ARG A 330 -16.15 23.77 6.74
#